data_AF-A0A5C7WF12-F1
#
_entry.id   AF-A0A5C7WF12-F1
#
_cell.length_a   1.000
_cell.length_b   1.000
_cell.length_c   1.000
_cell.angle_alpha   90.00
_cell.angle_beta   90.00
_cell.angle_gamma   90.00
#
_symmetry.space_group_name_H-M   'P 1'
#
loop_
_entity.id
_entity.type
_entity.pdbx_description
1 polymer ?
#
loop_
_entity_poly.entity_id
_entity_poly.type
_entity_poly.pdbx_seq_one_letter_code
_entity_poly.pdbx_strand_id
1 'polypeptide(L)' 'VKKADGSLALASTIGAGCPLTSGDTPLLTCDVWEHAYYIDYRNLRPKYVEAFWNLVNWDFVAKNFAA' A
#
# COMPACT_ATOMS: atom_id res chain seq x y z
N VAL A 1 6.22 -2.98 -3.59
CA VAL A 1 6.61 -4.39 -3.37
C VAL A 1 8.10 -4.57 -3.66
N LYS A 2 8.75 -5.56 -3.04
CA LYS A 2 10.09 -6.05 -3.42
C LYS A 2 9.91 -7.30 -4.28
N LYS A 3 10.49 -7.31 -5.47
CA LYS A 3 10.50 -8.47 -6.37
C LYS A 3 11.58 -9.47 -5.95
N ALA A 4 11.52 -10.68 -6.49
CA ALA A 4 12.50 -11.74 -6.22
C ALA A 4 13.95 -11.34 -6.58
N ASP A 5 14.14 -10.46 -7.57
CA ASP A 5 15.45 -9.91 -7.97
C ASP A 5 15.95 -8.77 -7.05
N GLY A 6 15.19 -8.43 -6.00
CA GLY A 6 15.50 -7.34 -5.07
C GLY A 6 15.07 -5.95 -5.54
N SER A 7 14.59 -5.81 -6.79
CA SER A 7 14.11 -4.53 -7.30
C SER A 7 12.79 -4.11 -6.65
N LEU A 8 12.54 -2.80 -6.63
CA LEU A 8 11.30 -2.21 -6.10
C LEU A 8 10.33 -1.89 -7.23
N ALA A 9 9.04 -2.15 -6.99
CA ALA A 9 7.97 -1.81 -7.91
C ALA A 9 6.72 -1.31 -7.18
N LEU A 10 5.94 -0.47 -7.88
CA LEU A 10 4.55 -0.17 -7.53
C LEU A 10 3.64 -1.21 -8.20
N ALA A 11 2.68 -1.72 -7.44
CA ALA A 11 1.70 -2.68 -7.91
C ALA A 11 0.33 -2.32 -7.32
N SER A 12 -0.71 -2.41 -8.16
CA SER A 12 -2.09 -2.21 -7.75
C SER A 12 -2.86 -3.50 -7.98
N THR A 13 -3.76 -3.84 -7.07
CA THR A 13 -4.62 -5.02 -7.16
C THR A 13 -6.09 -4.60 -7.21
N ILE A 14 -6.95 -5.51 -7.69
CA ILE A 14 -8.41 -5.31 -7.75
C ILE A 14 -9.05 -6.34 -6.81
N GLY A 15 -10.16 -5.96 -6.17
CA GLY A 15 -10.87 -6.85 -5.27
C GLY A 15 -10.01 -7.19 -4.05
N ALA A 16 -9.82 -8.49 -3.80
CA ALA A 16 -8.97 -9.03 -2.74
C ALA A 16 -7.59 -9.51 -3.25
N GLY A 17 -7.16 -9.06 -4.45
CA GLY A 17 -5.86 -9.44 -4.98
C GLY A 17 -4.70 -9.04 -4.05
N CYS A 18 -3.70 -9.90 -3.92
CA CYS A 18 -2.61 -9.75 -2.96
C CYS A 18 -1.26 -10.13 -3.61
N PRO A 19 -0.21 -9.28 -3.54
CA PRO A 19 1.10 -9.60 -4.15
C PRO A 19 1.76 -10.88 -3.63
N LEU A 20 1.32 -11.39 -2.46
CA LEU A 20 1.77 -12.68 -1.95
C LEU A 20 1.45 -13.84 -2.90
N THR A 21 0.42 -13.72 -3.75
CA THR A 21 0.09 -14.75 -4.75
C THR A 21 0.97 -14.69 -6.00
N SER A 22 1.74 -13.61 -6.20
CA SER A 22 2.71 -13.45 -7.30
C SER A 22 4.15 -13.65 -6.85
N GLY A 23 4.39 -13.99 -5.57
CA GLY A 23 5.72 -14.16 -5.00
C GLY A 23 6.44 -12.84 -4.69
N ASP A 24 5.78 -11.70 -4.88
CA ASP A 24 6.31 -10.40 -4.50
C ASP A 24 6.11 -10.16 -3.00
N THR A 25 7.06 -9.46 -2.38
CA THR A 25 6.95 -9.08 -0.96
C THR A 25 6.30 -7.71 -0.82
N PRO A 26 5.09 -7.59 -0.21
CA PRO A 26 4.49 -6.30 0.12
C PRO A 26 5.32 -5.58 1.19
N LEU A 27 5.62 -4.30 0.95
CA LEU A 27 6.38 -3.47 1.90
C LEU A 27 5.48 -2.44 2.59
N LEU A 28 4.57 -1.84 1.80
CA LEU A 28 3.59 -0.84 2.18
C LEU A 28 2.35 -1.05 1.30
N THR A 29 1.16 -0.78 1.84
CA THR A 29 -0.09 -0.73 1.08
C THR A 29 -0.91 0.49 1.50
N CYS A 30 -1.72 1.01 0.58
CA CYS A 30 -2.70 2.05 0.84
C CYS A 30 -4.05 1.51 0.35
N ASP A 31 -4.99 1.27 1.25
CA ASP A 31 -6.32 0.81 0.87
C ASP A 31 -7.11 1.97 0.26
N VAL A 32 -7.65 1.76 -0.95
CA VAL A 32 -8.43 2.74 -1.72
C VAL A 32 -9.87 2.28 -1.97
N TRP A 33 -10.34 1.25 -1.27
CA TRP A 33 -11.77 0.99 -1.17
C TRP A 33 -12.48 2.18 -0.50
N GLU A 34 -13.68 2.51 -0.94
CA GLU A 34 -14.39 3.68 -0.44
C GLU A 34 -14.60 3.63 1.06
N HIS A 35 -14.86 2.45 1.64
CA HIS A 35 -15.03 2.33 3.10
C HIS A 35 -13.80 2.77 3.91
N ALA A 36 -12.60 2.81 3.32
CA ALA A 36 -11.39 3.26 3.99
C ALA A 36 -11.32 4.79 4.16
N TYR A 37 -12.07 5.57 3.36
CA TYR A 37 -11.94 7.03 3.35
C TYR A 37 -13.25 7.81 3.18
N TYR A 38 -14.38 7.18 2.85
CA TYR A 38 -15.56 7.91 2.39
C TYR A 38 -16.19 8.77 3.49
N ILE A 39 -16.14 8.34 4.76
CA ILE A 39 -16.68 9.09 5.90
C ILE A 39 -15.95 10.43 6.09
N ASP A 40 -14.64 10.47 5.86
CA ASP A 40 -13.82 11.66 6.10
C ASP A 40 -13.63 12.50 4.83
N TYR A 41 -13.54 11.86 3.66
CA TYR A 41 -13.12 12.51 2.41
C TYR A 41 -14.15 12.43 1.28
N ARG A 42 -15.24 11.67 1.42
CA ARG A 42 -16.22 11.41 0.33
C ARG A 42 -15.51 11.04 -0.97
N ASN A 43 -15.81 11.70 -2.08
CA ASN A 43 -15.19 11.45 -3.38
C ASN A 43 -13.74 12.01 -3.52
N LEU A 44 -13.20 12.69 -2.50
CA LEU A 44 -11.88 13.31 -2.54
C LEU A 44 -10.75 12.33 -2.16
N ARG A 45 -10.68 11.19 -2.86
CA ARG A 45 -9.59 10.20 -2.67
C ARG A 45 -8.18 10.81 -2.69
N PRO A 46 -7.85 11.80 -3.55
CA PRO A 46 -6.53 12.43 -3.52
C PRO A 46 -6.16 13.04 -2.16
N LYS A 47 -7.13 13.66 -1.45
CA LYS A 47 -6.89 14.22 -0.11
C LYS A 47 -6.65 13.14 0.95
N TYR A 48 -7.34 12.01 0.84
CA TYR A 48 -7.08 10.85 1.69
C TYR A 48 -5.65 10.32 1.48
N VAL A 49 -5.21 10.18 0.23
CA VAL A 49 -3.85 9.70 -0.08
C VAL A 49 -2.80 10.70 0.39
N GLU A 50 -3.06 12.01 0.30
CA GLU A 50 -2.20 13.06 0.88
C GLU A 50 -2.06 12.89 2.40
N ALA A 51 -3.17 12.68 3.12
CA ALA A 51 -3.16 12.45 4.56
C ALA A 51 -2.47 11.13 4.95
N PHE A 52 -2.66 10.07 4.16
CA PHE A 52 -2.04 8.76 4.36
C PHE A 52 -0.51 8.86 4.48
N TRP A 53 0.15 9.70 3.68
CA TRP A 53 1.60 9.87 3.73
C TRP A 53 2.13 10.39 5.07
N ASN A 54 1.31 11.12 5.84
CA ASN A 54 1.67 11.59 7.17
C ASN A 54 1.56 10.50 8.25
N LEU A 55 0.95 9.35 7.94
CA LEU A 55 0.67 8.26 8.88
C LEU A 55 1.48 7.00 8.61
N VAL A 56 2.27 6.97 7.52
CA VAL A 56 3.06 5.79 7.17
C VAL A 56 4.07 5.46 8.27
N ASN A 57 3.98 4.23 8.79
CA ASN A 57 4.98 3.69 9.70
C ASN A 57 6.19 3.17 8.89
N TRP A 58 7.20 4.02 8.73
CA TRP A 58 8.41 3.69 7.98
C TRP A 58 9.27 2.60 8.63
N ASP A 59 9.23 2.44 9.96
CA ASP A 59 9.96 1.36 10.64
C ASP A 59 9.42 -0.02 10.26
N PHE A 60 8.09 -0.12 10.09
CA PHE A 60 7.47 -1.36 9.60
C PHE A 60 7.85 -1.65 8.15
N VAL A 61 7.85 -0.62 7.29
CA VAL A 61 8.30 -0.75 5.89
C VAL A 61 9.76 -1.21 5.81
N ALA A 62 10.63 -0.64 6.65
CA ALA A 62 12.04 -1.02 6.73
C ALA A 62 12.23 -2.47 7.21
N LYS A 63 11.48 -2.91 8.22
CA LYS A 63 11.47 -4.31 8.68
C LYS A 63 11.05 -5.28 7.57
N ASN A 64 9.99 -4.94 6.82
CA ASN A 64 9.55 -5.75 5.68
C ASN A 64 10.57 -5.78 4.54
N PHE A 65 11.31 -4.69 4.33
CA PHE A 65 12.34 -4.61 3.28
C PHE A 65 13.55 -5.49 3.59
N ALA A 66 13.95 -5.55 4.87
CA ALA A 66 15.12 -6.28 5.35
C ALA A 66 14.89 -7.80 5.49
N ALA A 67 13.63 -8.25 5.51
CA ALA A 67 13.27 -9.67 5.48
C ALA A 67 13.59 -10.30 4.11
#